data_AF-A0A2V4EIF7-F1
#
_entry.id   AF-A0A2V4EIF7-F1
#
_cell.length_a   1.000
_cell.length_b   1.000
_cell.length_c   1.000
_cell.angle_alpha   90.00
_cell.angle_beta   90.00
_cell.angle_gamma   90.00
#
_symmetry.space_group_name_H-M   'P 1'
#
loop_
_entity.id
_entity.type
_entity.pdbx_description
1 polymer ?
#
loop_
_entity_poly.entity_id
_entity_poly.type
_entity_poly.pdbx_seq_one_letter_code
_entity_poly.pdbx_strand_id
1 'polypeptide(L)' 'MARKYQISAEVKKGFQEWGTVLLNRDSRMTERELIKQMATVKGVFGNSKIDVQVRNFKCVRV' A
#
# COMPACT_ATOMS: atom_id res chain seq x y z
N MET A 1 -0.25 8.15 -19.60
CA MET A 1 0.76 7.67 -18.64
C MET A 1 0.81 6.16 -18.73
N ALA A 2 1.93 5.60 -19.19
CA ALA A 2 2.08 4.16 -19.38
C ALA A 2 2.35 3.50 -18.03
N ARG A 3 1.51 2.54 -17.64
CA ARG A 3 1.63 1.80 -16.38
C ARG A 3 2.92 0.98 -16.41
N LYS A 4 4.02 1.54 -15.88
CA LYS A 4 5.36 0.92 -15.92
C LYS A 4 5.60 -0.08 -14.81
N TYR A 5 4.87 0.00 -13.70
CA TYR A 5 5.06 -0.86 -12.54
C TYR A 5 3.73 -1.30 -11.97
N GLN A 6 3.63 -2.61 -11.69
CA GLN A 6 2.54 -3.24 -11.00
C GLN A 6 3.04 -3.69 -9.62
N ILE A 7 2.41 -3.16 -8.58
CA ILE A 7 2.74 -3.42 -7.19
C ILE A 7 1.62 -4.28 -6.63
N SER A 8 1.95 -5.48 -6.18
CA SER A 8 1.03 -6.38 -5.49
C SER A 8 1.54 -6.63 -4.08
N ALA A 9 0.68 -6.50 -3.08
CA ALA A 9 1.04 -6.83 -1.70
C ALA A 9 -0.21 -7.24 -0.92
N GLU A 10 -0.02 -7.94 0.19
CA GLU A 10 -1.08 -8.15 1.17
C GLU A 10 -0.89 -7.15 2.31
N VAL A 11 -1.94 -6.40 2.62
CA VAL A 11 -1.97 -5.37 3.65
C VAL A 11 -2.97 -5.76 4.73
N LYS A 12 -2.57 -5.61 5.99
CA LYS A 12 -3.45 -5.70 7.15
C LYS A 12 -3.47 -4.33 7.84
N LYS A 13 -4.66 -3.78 8.08
CA LYS A 13 -4.84 -2.47 8.74
C LYS A 13 -5.43 -2.67 10.14
N GLY A 14 -4.61 -2.55 11.17
CA GLY A 14 -5.00 -2.74 12.56
C GLY A 14 -5.64 -4.11 12.79
N PHE A 15 -6.89 -4.12 13.23
CA PHE A 15 -7.66 -5.35 13.49
C PHE A 15 -8.40 -5.91 12.27
N GLN A 16 -8.24 -5.31 11.08
CA GLN A 16 -8.86 -5.83 9.85
C GLN A 16 -8.18 -7.12 9.38
N GLU A 17 -8.87 -7.87 8.52
CA GLU A 17 -8.31 -9.02 7.82
C GLU A 17 -7.26 -8.62 6.78
N TRP A 18 -6.47 -9.59 6.33
CA TRP A 18 -5.48 -9.37 5.27
C TRP A 18 -6.21 -9.11 3.94
N GLY A 19 -5.99 -7.92 3.37
CA GLY A 19 -6.48 -7.55 2.05
C GLY A 19 -5.36 -7.59 1.01
N THR A 20 -5.64 -8.09 -0.19
CA THR A 20 -4.69 -7.98 -1.30
C THR A 20 -4.85 -6.63 -1.98
N VAL A 21 -3.76 -5.89 -2.15
CA VAL A 21 -3.70 -4.65 -2.93
C VAL A 21 -2.94 -4.86 -4.23
N LEU A 22 -3.49 -4.31 -5.29
CA LEU A 22 -2.91 -4.23 -6.62
C LEU A 22 -2.91 -2.76 -7.04
N LEU A 23 -1.72 -2.18 -7.15
CA LEU A 23 -1.51 -0.79 -7.53
C LEU A 23 -0.72 -0.73 -8.81
N ASN A 24 -1.20 0.07 -9.76
CA ASN A 24 -0.47 0.36 -10.98
C ASN A 24 0.11 1.77 -10.86
N ARG A 25 1.42 1.92 -11.04
CA ARG A 25 2.11 3.21 -10.99
C ARG A 25 3.12 3.36 -12.12
N ASP A 26 3.42 4.61 -12.44
CA ASP A 26 4.47 4.95 -13.40
C ASP A 26 5.89 4.86 -12.79
N SER A 27 5.99 4.76 -11.46
CA SER A 27 7.25 4.78 -10.70
C SER A 27 7.41 3.56 -9.79
N ARG A 28 8.66 3.17 -9.53
CA ARG A 28 9.00 2.13 -8.56
C ARG A 28 8.56 2.57 -7.16
N MET A 29 7.95 1.66 -6.42
CA MET A 29 7.56 1.84 -5.03
C MET A 29 8.28 0.82 -4.15
N THR A 30 8.55 1.21 -2.90
CA THR A 30 9.04 0.33 -1.84
C THR A 30 7.93 -0.07 -0.87
N GLU A 31 8.15 -1.16 -0.13
CA GLU A 31 7.21 -1.62 0.90
C GLU A 31 6.95 -0.53 1.97
N ARG A 32 7.99 0.19 2.40
CA ARG A 32 7.86 1.31 3.36
C ARG A 32 6.97 2.44 2.84
N GLU A 33 7.04 2.77 1.56
CA GLU A 33 6.16 3.77 0.96
C GLU A 33 4.72 3.28 0.88
N LEU A 34 4.52 1.99 0.56
CA LEU A 34 3.21 1.38 0.56
C LEU A 34 2.58 1.42 1.96
N ILE A 35 3.34 1.07 3.00
CA ILE A 35 2.93 1.17 4.41
C ILE A 35 2.54 2.61 4.74
N LYS A 36 3.40 3.60 4.44
CA LYS A 36 3.10 5.01 4.70
C LYS A 36 1.82 5.48 3.99
N GLN A 37 1.65 5.10 2.74
CA GLN A 37 0.48 5.47 1.95
C GLN A 37 -0.80 4.83 2.51
N MET A 38 -0.73 3.57 2.94
CA MET A 38 -1.88 2.82 3.47
C MET A 38 -2.18 3.15 4.95
N ALA A 39 -1.17 3.55 5.72
CA ALA A 39 -1.29 3.97 7.12
C ALA A 39 -1.86 5.38 7.26
N THR A 40 -1.75 6.20 6.22
CA THR A 40 -2.32 7.56 6.21
C THR A 40 -3.78 7.49 5.75
N VAL A 41 -4.69 7.19 6.67
CA VAL A 41 -6.13 7.37 6.43
C VAL A 41 -6.45 8.82 6.77
N LYS A 42 -6.66 9.67 5.75
CA LYS A 42 -7.20 11.02 5.93
C LYS A 42 -8.66 10.91 6.37
N GLY A 43 -8.89 10.82 7.67
CA GLY A 43 -10.22 11.02 8.26
C GLY A 43 -10.51 12.51 8.42
N VAL A 44 -11.81 12.86 8.44
CA VAL A 44 -12.32 14.24 8.63
C VAL A 44 -11.94 14.82 10.01
N PHE A 45 -11.54 13.97 10.98
CA PHE A 45 -11.23 14.30 12.37
C PHE A 45 -9.79 13.94 12.79
N GLY A 46 -8.81 14.20 11.91
CA GLY A 46 -7.38 14.08 12.23
C GLY A 46 -6.71 12.79 11.72
N ASN A 47 -5.39 12.85 11.62
CA ASN A 47 -4.56 11.76 11.10
C ASN A 47 -4.52 10.60 12.10
N SER A 48 -5.40 9.63 11.94
CA SER A 48 -5.31 8.36 12.67
C SER A 48 -4.20 7.52 12.04
N LYS A 49 -3.09 7.34 12.77
CA LYS A 49 -2.06 6.35 12.40
C LYS A 49 -2.60 4.97 12.73
N ILE A 50 -2.97 4.22 11.70
CA ILE A 50 -3.36 2.82 11.84
C ILE A 50 -2.09 1.97 11.66
N ASP A 51 -1.91 0.94 12.49
CA ASP A 51 -0.85 -0.04 12.29
C ASP A 51 -1.08 -0.76 10.96
N VAL A 52 -0.12 -0.68 10.03
CA VAL A 52 -0.24 -1.34 8.73
C VAL A 52 0.89 -2.33 8.58
N GLN A 53 0.52 -3.60 8.47
CA GLN A 53 1.45 -4.68 8.18
C GLN A 53 1.33 -5.02 6.70
N VAL A 54 2.49 -5.20 6.06
CA VAL A 54 2.59 -5.61 4.67
C VAL A 54 3.33 -6.94 4.61
N ARG A 55 2.84 -7.85 3.78
CA ARG A 55 3.55 -9.09 3.42
C ARG A 55 3.43 -9.35 1.92
N ASN A 56 4.27 -10.25 1.41
CA ASN A 56 4.26 -10.65 0.00
C ASN A 56 4.35 -9.47 -0.98
N PHE A 57 5.08 -8.41 -0.60
CA PHE A 57 5.29 -7.24 -1.44
C PHE A 57 6.06 -7.62 -2.69
N LYS A 58 5.48 -7.35 -3.86
CA LYS A 58 6.11 -7.49 -5.17
C LYS A 58 5.91 -6.22 -5.97
N CYS A 59 6.97 -5.78 -6.63
CA CYS A 59 6.96 -4.66 -7.54
C CYS A 59 7.54 -5.17 -8.86
N VAL A 60 6.68 -5.36 -9.86
CA VAL A 60 7.03 -5.91 -11.17
C VAL A 60 6.93 -4.79 -12.20
N ARG A 61 7.91 -4.68 -13.08
CA ARG A 61 7.86 -3.74 -14.21
C ARG A 61 6.98 -4.33 -15.31
N VAL A 62 6.01 -3.56 -15.80
CA VAL A 62 5.05 -3.91 -16.86
C VAL A 62 5.15 -2.94 -18.03
#